data_AF-A0A937UAV5-F1
#
_entry.id   AF-A0A937UAV5-F1
#
_cell.length_a   1.000
_cell.length_b   1.000
_cell.length_c   1.000
_cell.angle_alpha   90.00
_cell.angle_beta   90.00
_cell.angle_gamma   90.00
#
_symmetry.space_group_name_H-M   'P 1'
#
loop_
_entity.id
_entity.type
_entity.pdbx_description
1 polymer ?
#
loop_
_entity_poly.entity_id
_entity_poly.type
_entity_poly.pdbx_seq_one_letter_code
_entity_poly.pdbx_strand_id
1 'polypeptide(L)'
;MRSRPANQNTPEICGISRMPSGFSLAEMLAAMTIGAMVLVAVLSIYGRAERLAAAVTRRLDISRTPREILQRIAEDIDRIISSGSGAQITIQNKHDHLFPTARLTISRTFKDRANREQKFEEIIWQTSYDFESFGDGLVLYRSYSGIAAEDKVLDKNKEDWEKERFVPLCGGVTFFRINAIKGEKPVDKWSGPLPSGIEVAISFAEPYKRVDGTLDVPDEEKIIRTMAVDRTRKIKFEIAAGMYAGDQEETIGADVTEDKELPSKSPKKTEKVER
;
A
#
# COMPACT_ATOMS: atom_id res chain seq x y z
N MET A 1 -77.69 -87.15 23.82
CA MET A 1 -78.49 -86.42 24.84
C MET A 1 -77.97 -84.98 24.93
N ARG A 2 -78.91 -84.03 25.02
CA ARG A 2 -78.69 -82.57 25.11
C ARG A 2 -77.88 -82.18 26.36
N SER A 3 -77.03 -81.15 26.22
CA SER A 3 -77.07 -79.93 27.06
C SER A 3 -76.04 -78.87 26.62
N ARG A 4 -76.56 -77.68 26.23
CA ARG A 4 -75.91 -76.34 26.29
C ARG A 4 -75.58 -75.98 27.76
N PRO A 5 -74.94 -74.84 28.10
CA PRO A 5 -74.04 -73.91 27.37
C PRO A 5 -72.83 -73.43 28.25
N ALA A 6 -71.95 -72.56 27.74
CA ALA A 6 -71.33 -71.43 28.48
C ALA A 6 -70.35 -70.69 27.54
N ASN A 7 -70.79 -69.59 26.94
CA ASN A 7 -70.55 -68.21 27.39
C ASN A 7 -69.06 -67.81 27.25
N GLN A 8 -68.72 -67.22 26.11
CA GLN A 8 -67.42 -66.63 25.83
C GLN A 8 -67.33 -65.27 26.52
N ASN A 9 -66.62 -65.22 27.65
CA ASN A 9 -66.15 -63.98 28.24
C ASN A 9 -64.83 -63.60 27.58
N THR A 10 -64.86 -62.75 26.55
CA THR A 10 -63.68 -62.01 26.11
C THR A 10 -63.32 -61.01 27.20
N PRO A 11 -62.12 -61.07 27.81
CA PRO A 11 -61.66 -59.99 28.66
C PRO A 11 -61.45 -58.76 27.77
N GLU A 12 -62.28 -57.74 27.97
CA GLU A 12 -61.97 -56.40 27.51
C GLU A 12 -60.67 -55.97 28.23
N ILE A 13 -59.55 -56.03 27.51
CA ILE A 13 -58.33 -55.35 27.93
C ILE A 13 -58.64 -53.87 27.72
N CYS A 14 -59.19 -53.26 28.77
CA CYS A 14 -59.31 -51.82 28.92
C CYS A 14 -57.88 -51.27 28.92
N GLY A 15 -57.38 -50.91 27.74
CA GLY A 15 -56.14 -50.19 27.56
C GLY A 15 -56.31 -48.84 28.22
N ILE A 16 -55.89 -48.74 29.48
CA ILE A 16 -55.68 -47.46 30.15
C ILE A 16 -54.62 -46.74 29.33
N SER A 17 -55.05 -45.85 28.43
CA SER A 17 -54.14 -44.93 27.77
C SER A 17 -53.60 -44.01 28.87
N ARG A 18 -52.42 -44.34 29.40
CA ARG A 18 -51.64 -43.39 30.20
C ARG A 18 -51.34 -42.23 29.25
N MET A 19 -52.09 -41.14 29.41
CA MET A 19 -51.71 -39.88 28.77
C MET A 19 -50.28 -39.57 29.22
N PRO A 20 -49.36 -39.27 28.29
CA PRO A 20 -48.01 -38.88 28.65
C PRO A 20 -48.12 -37.68 29.59
N SER A 21 -47.55 -37.81 30.79
CA SER A 21 -47.50 -36.71 31.75
C SER A 21 -46.80 -35.52 31.08
N GLY A 22 -47.51 -34.40 30.95
CA GLY A 22 -46.92 -33.18 30.43
C GLY A 22 -45.72 -32.74 31.27
N PHE A 23 -44.78 -32.05 30.64
CA PHE A 23 -43.59 -31.50 31.29
C PHE A 23 -43.98 -30.72 32.55
N SER A 24 -43.31 -31.02 33.66
CA SER A 24 -43.51 -30.27 34.90
C SER A 24 -43.05 -28.82 34.71
N LEU A 25 -43.70 -27.86 35.38
CA LEU A 25 -43.30 -26.45 35.37
C LEU A 25 -41.83 -26.28 35.81
N ALA A 26 -41.38 -27.10 36.77
CA ALA A 26 -39.98 -27.11 37.22
C ALA A 26 -39.01 -27.58 36.11
N GLU A 27 -39.44 -28.55 35.30
CA GLU A 27 -38.64 -29.08 34.18
C GLU A 27 -38.54 -28.06 33.05
N MET A 28 -39.63 -27.34 32.74
CA MET A 28 -39.58 -26.22 31.79
C MET A 28 -38.66 -25.08 32.27
N LEU A 29 -38.70 -24.74 33.56
CA LEU A 29 -37.81 -23.72 34.14
C LEU A 29 -36.34 -24.16 34.08
N ALA A 30 -36.05 -25.43 34.39
CA ALA A 30 -34.71 -25.98 34.28
C ALA A 30 -34.22 -25.95 32.83
N ALA A 31 -35.03 -26.40 31.87
CA ALA A 31 -34.68 -26.37 30.45
C ALA A 31 -34.45 -24.94 29.95
N MET A 32 -35.29 -23.98 30.35
CA MET A 32 -35.16 -22.58 29.97
C MET A 32 -33.87 -21.94 30.54
N THR A 33 -33.55 -22.21 31.81
CA THR A 33 -32.34 -21.67 32.44
C THR A 33 -31.07 -22.25 31.82
N ILE A 34 -31.03 -23.56 31.55
CA ILE A 34 -29.92 -24.19 30.84
C ILE A 34 -29.80 -23.60 29.42
N GLY A 35 -30.92 -23.44 28.70
CA GLY A 35 -30.93 -22.83 27.37
C GLY A 35 -30.40 -21.39 27.37
N ALA A 36 -30.81 -20.58 28.35
CA ALA A 36 -30.32 -19.20 28.52
C ALA A 36 -28.80 -19.17 28.81
N MET A 37 -28.31 -20.04 29.69
CA MET A 37 -26.88 -20.13 29.99
C MET A 37 -26.06 -20.52 28.76
N VAL A 38 -26.54 -21.49 27.96
CA VAL A 38 -25.87 -21.90 26.71
C VAL A 38 -25.84 -20.76 25.70
N LEU A 39 -26.94 -20.02 25.52
CA LEU A 39 -26.97 -18.86 24.61
C LEU A 39 -25.99 -17.76 25.02
N VAL A 40 -25.93 -17.41 26.33
CA VAL A 40 -24.99 -16.41 26.84
C VAL A 40 -23.54 -16.86 26.62
N ALA A 41 -23.24 -18.13 26.83
CA ALA A 41 -21.92 -18.69 26.59
C ALA A 41 -21.52 -18.60 25.10
N VAL A 42 -22.44 -18.97 24.19
CA VAL A 42 -22.21 -18.89 22.74
C VAL A 42 -22.00 -17.44 22.29
N LEU A 43 -22.82 -16.50 22.76
CA LEU A 43 -22.67 -15.07 22.46
C LEU A 43 -21.33 -14.51 22.97
N SER A 44 -20.89 -14.94 24.15
CA SER A 44 -19.61 -14.53 24.72
C SER A 44 -18.43 -15.05 23.91
N ILE A 45 -18.48 -16.30 23.45
CA ILE A 45 -17.46 -16.88 22.57
C ILE A 45 -17.46 -16.16 21.22
N TYR A 46 -18.64 -15.88 20.65
CA TYR A 46 -18.77 -15.16 19.39
C TYR A 46 -18.16 -13.76 19.48
N GLY A 47 -18.50 -12.99 20.52
CA GLY A 47 -17.93 -11.67 20.73
C GLY A 47 -16.41 -11.70 20.93
N ARG A 48 -15.86 -12.75 21.54
CA ARG A 48 -14.40 -12.93 21.66
C ARG A 48 -13.76 -13.27 20.30
N ALA A 49 -14.40 -14.15 19.52
CA ALA A 49 -13.93 -14.51 18.18
C ALA A 49 -13.95 -13.30 17.24
N GLU A 50 -15.00 -12.48 17.30
CA GLU A 50 -15.11 -11.24 16.51
C GLU A 50 -14.00 -10.25 16.85
N ARG A 51 -13.71 -10.03 18.14
CA ARG A 51 -12.59 -9.15 18.56
C ARG A 51 -11.24 -9.67 18.09
N LEU A 52 -11.01 -10.99 18.15
CA LEU A 52 -9.77 -11.60 17.68
C LEU A 52 -9.65 -11.48 16.15
N ALA A 53 -10.72 -11.73 15.41
CA ALA A 53 -10.75 -11.56 13.97
C ALA A 53 -10.47 -10.11 13.58
N ALA A 54 -11.11 -9.14 14.24
CA ALA A 54 -10.86 -7.72 14.00
C ALA A 54 -9.41 -7.32 14.30
N ALA A 55 -8.81 -7.85 15.36
CA ALA A 55 -7.40 -7.58 15.69
C ALA A 55 -6.43 -8.18 14.65
N VAL A 56 -6.69 -9.40 14.17
CA VAL A 56 -5.90 -10.05 13.12
C VAL A 56 -6.04 -9.30 11.79
N THR A 57 -7.26 -8.97 11.39
CA THR A 57 -7.53 -8.19 10.17
C THR A 57 -6.84 -6.84 10.25
N ARG A 58 -6.93 -6.12 11.37
CA ARG A 58 -6.19 -4.86 11.57
C ARG A 58 -4.68 -5.06 11.39
N ARG A 59 -4.08 -6.10 11.97
CA ARG A 59 -2.65 -6.39 11.79
C ARG A 59 -2.29 -6.71 10.34
N LEU A 60 -3.13 -7.46 9.63
CA LEU A 60 -2.94 -7.77 8.22
C LEU A 60 -3.05 -6.50 7.35
N ASP A 61 -4.07 -5.68 7.58
CA ASP A 61 -4.29 -4.43 6.86
C ASP A 61 -3.14 -3.43 7.08
N ILE A 62 -2.64 -3.32 8.32
CA ILE A 62 -1.47 -2.49 8.65
C ILE A 62 -0.22 -2.92 7.86
N SER A 63 -0.07 -4.21 7.57
CA SER A 63 1.09 -4.73 6.83
C SER A 63 0.95 -4.60 5.30
N ARG A 64 -0.28 -4.69 4.78
CA ARG A 64 -0.55 -4.77 3.34
C ARG A 64 -0.72 -3.40 2.71
N THR A 65 -1.51 -2.54 3.35
CA THR A 65 -1.87 -1.20 2.88
C THR A 65 -0.64 -0.32 2.56
N PRO A 66 0.37 -0.18 3.44
CA PRO A 66 1.54 0.64 3.11
C PRO A 66 2.28 0.17 1.87
N ARG A 67 2.41 -1.15 1.67
CA ARG A 67 3.12 -1.70 0.51
C ARG A 67 2.36 -1.43 -0.80
N GLU A 68 1.04 -1.56 -0.78
CA GLU A 68 0.20 -1.24 -1.95
C GLU A 68 0.25 0.24 -2.30
N ILE A 69 0.22 1.12 -1.29
CA ILE A 69 0.36 2.57 -1.47
C ILE A 69 1.70 2.91 -2.10
N LEU A 70 2.81 2.42 -1.52
CA LEU A 70 4.15 2.67 -2.02
C LEU A 70 4.33 2.12 -3.44
N GLN A 71 3.69 0.99 -3.76
CA GLN A 71 3.69 0.44 -5.10
C GLN A 71 2.91 1.33 -6.09
N ARG A 72 1.72 1.82 -5.73
CA ARG A 72 0.95 2.74 -6.57
C ARG A 72 1.66 4.08 -6.79
N ILE A 73 2.33 4.62 -5.78
CA ILE A 73 3.16 5.81 -5.92
C ILE A 73 4.29 5.54 -6.93
N ALA A 74 4.95 4.38 -6.84
CA ALA A 74 6.00 3.99 -7.78
C ALA A 74 5.47 3.86 -9.21
N GLU A 75 4.28 3.29 -9.40
CA GLU A 75 3.62 3.16 -10.70
C GLU A 75 3.21 4.52 -11.29
N ASP A 76 2.71 5.44 -10.47
CA ASP A 76 2.37 6.81 -10.90
C ASP A 76 3.61 7.60 -11.34
N ILE A 77 4.70 7.46 -10.58
CA ILE A 77 6.01 8.02 -10.93
C ILE A 77 6.49 7.43 -12.27
N ASP A 78 6.49 6.10 -12.41
CA ASP A 78 6.97 5.42 -13.61
C ASP A 78 6.14 5.76 -14.85
N ARG A 79 4.81 5.85 -14.69
CA ARG A 79 3.88 6.22 -15.78
C ARG A 79 4.16 7.60 -16.33
N ILE A 80 4.30 8.61 -15.47
CA ILE A 80 4.51 10.00 -15.93
C ILE A 80 5.89 10.15 -16.57
N ILE A 81 6.92 9.53 -15.99
CA ILE A 81 8.30 9.68 -16.47
C ILE A 81 8.51 8.94 -17.80
N SER A 82 7.93 7.75 -17.94
CA SER A 82 8.06 6.94 -19.16
C SER A 82 7.50 7.63 -20.41
N SER A 83 6.60 8.61 -20.21
CA SER A 83 5.85 9.22 -21.30
C SER A 83 6.60 10.36 -22.02
N GLY A 84 7.83 10.70 -21.62
CA GLY A 84 8.72 11.62 -22.36
C GLY A 84 9.10 12.91 -21.62
N SER A 85 9.60 13.91 -22.35
CA SER A 85 10.09 15.18 -21.77
C SER A 85 8.98 16.04 -21.17
N GLY A 86 9.31 16.86 -20.18
CA GLY A 86 8.39 17.82 -19.57
C GLY A 86 7.73 17.36 -18.26
N ALA A 87 8.20 16.26 -17.68
CA ALA A 87 7.83 15.85 -16.33
C ALA A 87 8.55 16.71 -15.28
N GLN A 88 7.80 17.15 -14.27
CA GLN A 88 8.29 17.86 -13.11
C GLN A 88 7.78 17.18 -11.84
N ILE A 89 8.62 17.20 -10.81
CA ILE A 89 8.27 16.68 -9.50
C ILE A 89 8.45 17.80 -8.49
N THR A 90 7.43 17.99 -7.64
CA THR A 90 7.48 18.91 -6.51
C THR A 90 7.17 18.13 -5.23
N ILE A 91 8.02 18.30 -4.23
CA ILE A 91 7.91 17.65 -2.92
C ILE A 91 7.85 18.73 -1.86
N GLN A 92 6.86 18.64 -0.99
CA GLN A 92 6.63 19.56 0.11
C GLN A 92 6.28 18.79 1.38
N ASN A 93 7.24 18.66 2.29
CA ASN A 93 6.99 18.18 3.65
C ASN A 93 6.60 19.36 4.56
N LYS A 94 5.54 19.17 5.35
CA LYS A 94 5.03 20.11 6.35
C LYS A 94 4.60 19.34 7.61
N HIS A 95 4.21 20.06 8.66
CA HIS A 95 3.56 19.45 9.82
C HIS A 95 2.13 19.98 9.89
N ASP A 96 1.20 19.11 10.21
CA ASP A 96 -0.23 19.43 10.34
C ASP A 96 -0.75 18.75 11.61
N HIS A 97 -1.32 19.53 12.53
CA HIS A 97 -1.78 19.01 13.83
C HIS A 97 -0.73 18.15 14.56
N LEU A 98 0.54 18.60 14.55
CA LEU A 98 1.71 17.92 15.10
C LEU A 98 2.19 16.69 14.32
N PHE A 99 1.42 16.18 13.37
CA PHE A 99 1.80 15.05 12.53
C PHE A 99 2.67 15.51 11.33
N PRO A 100 3.67 14.72 10.93
CA PRO A 100 4.43 14.97 9.71
C PRO A 100 3.56 14.61 8.49
N THR A 101 3.31 15.61 7.66
CA THR A 101 2.54 15.47 6.42
C THR A 101 3.42 15.78 5.22
N ALA A 102 3.13 15.12 4.10
CA ALA A 102 3.83 15.34 2.85
C ALA A 102 2.85 15.50 1.69
N ARG A 103 3.25 16.34 0.74
CA ARG A 103 2.61 16.51 -0.57
C ARG A 103 3.63 16.25 -1.66
N LEU A 104 3.31 15.30 -2.54
CA LEU A 104 4.03 15.01 -3.77
C LEU A 104 3.14 15.40 -4.94
N THR A 105 3.66 16.26 -5.80
CA THR A 105 3.01 16.66 -7.04
C THR A 105 3.88 16.22 -8.20
N ILE A 106 3.34 15.33 -9.01
CA ILE A 106 3.95 14.81 -10.22
C ILE A 106 3.17 15.43 -11.37
N SER A 107 3.79 16.32 -12.13
CA SER A 107 3.11 17.01 -13.22
C SER A 107 3.85 16.80 -14.53
N ARG A 108 3.09 16.80 -15.61
CA ARG A 108 3.61 16.77 -16.95
C ARG A 108 3.06 17.95 -17.72
N THR A 109 3.97 18.69 -18.35
CA THR A 109 3.62 19.81 -19.21
C THR A 109 4.01 19.53 -20.65
N PHE A 110 3.22 20.06 -21.59
CA PHE A 110 3.57 20.11 -23.00
C PHE A 110 3.41 21.54 -23.52
N LYS A 111 4.08 21.85 -24.62
CA LYS A 111 3.99 23.14 -25.28
C LYS A 111 2.95 23.07 -26.39
N ASP A 112 1.98 23.96 -26.35
CA ASP A 112 0.97 24.11 -27.41
C ASP A 112 1.58 24.79 -28.66
N ARG A 113 0.84 24.85 -29.76
CA ARG A 113 1.21 25.54 -31.03
C ARG A 113 1.60 27.00 -30.82
N ALA A 114 1.05 27.64 -29.77
CA ALA A 114 1.40 29.00 -29.36
C ALA A 114 2.64 29.08 -28.43
N ASN A 115 3.40 27.99 -28.26
CA ASN A 115 4.55 27.85 -27.36
C ASN A 115 4.23 28.15 -25.88
N ARG A 116 2.97 27.95 -25.47
CA ARG A 116 2.52 28.07 -24.08
C ARG A 116 2.57 26.72 -23.39
N GLU A 117 3.08 26.67 -22.17
CA GLU A 117 3.09 25.45 -21.35
C GLU A 117 1.67 25.18 -20.85
N GLN A 118 1.18 23.97 -21.13
CA GLN A 118 -0.09 23.47 -20.63
C GLN A 118 0.14 22.19 -19.82
N LYS A 119 -0.59 22.04 -18.71
CA LYS A 119 -0.57 20.82 -17.91
C LYS A 119 -1.30 19.70 -18.68
N PHE A 120 -0.58 18.64 -19.00
CA PHE A 120 -1.13 17.46 -19.64
C PHE A 120 -1.75 16.50 -18.63
N GLU A 121 -1.01 16.22 -17.54
CA GLU A 121 -1.35 15.27 -16.49
C GLU A 121 -0.74 15.78 -15.18
N GLU A 122 -1.48 15.68 -14.08
CA GLU A 122 -1.04 16.05 -12.75
C GLU A 122 -1.58 15.04 -11.74
N ILE A 123 -0.67 14.49 -10.93
CA ILE A 123 -0.99 13.55 -9.86
C ILE A 123 -0.52 14.18 -8.57
N ILE A 124 -1.43 14.26 -7.61
CA ILE A 124 -1.14 14.82 -6.30
C ILE A 124 -1.38 13.72 -5.27
N TRP A 125 -0.32 13.36 -4.57
CA TRP A 125 -0.37 12.55 -3.36
C TRP A 125 -0.23 13.49 -2.18
N GLN A 126 -1.18 13.49 -1.25
CA GLN A 126 -1.12 14.35 -0.09
C GLN A 126 -1.70 13.68 1.14
N THR A 127 -1.12 13.99 2.30
CA THR A 127 -1.72 13.64 3.60
C THR A 127 -2.33 14.87 4.24
N SER A 128 -3.48 14.67 4.86
CA SER A 128 -4.16 15.69 5.66
C SER A 128 -4.69 15.05 6.94
N TYR A 129 -4.86 15.86 7.97
CA TYR A 129 -5.45 15.43 9.23
C TYR A 129 -6.90 14.99 9.02
N ASP A 130 -7.28 13.86 9.63
CA ASP A 130 -8.66 13.36 9.61
C ASP A 130 -9.47 14.05 10.71
N PHE A 131 -10.37 14.96 10.34
CA PHE A 131 -11.29 15.58 11.29
C PHE A 131 -12.58 14.78 11.48
N GLU A 132 -12.89 13.85 10.58
CA GLU A 132 -14.17 13.14 10.56
C GLU A 132 -14.08 11.81 11.31
N SER A 133 -12.93 11.15 11.26
CA SER A 133 -12.69 9.95 12.04
C SER A 133 -12.37 10.28 13.50
N PHE A 134 -13.01 9.60 14.43
CA PHE A 134 -12.70 9.67 15.88
C PHE A 134 -11.28 9.16 16.25
N GLY A 135 -10.44 8.85 15.27
CA GLY A 135 -9.08 8.35 15.48
C GLY A 135 -8.05 9.42 15.15
N ASP A 136 -7.10 9.62 16.07
CA ASP A 136 -5.96 10.51 15.83
C ASP A 136 -5.10 9.96 14.69
N GLY A 137 -5.06 10.68 13.56
CA GLY A 137 -4.26 10.28 12.42
C GLY A 137 -4.47 11.11 11.17
N LEU A 138 -3.79 10.71 10.11
CA LEU A 138 -3.83 11.31 8.79
C LEU A 138 -4.60 10.39 7.82
N VAL A 139 -5.25 11.03 6.85
CA VAL A 139 -5.76 10.37 5.64
C VAL A 139 -4.83 10.68 4.48
N LEU A 140 -4.43 9.64 3.75
CA LEU A 140 -3.72 9.77 2.49
C LEU A 140 -4.72 9.90 1.35
N TYR A 141 -4.60 10.99 0.60
CA TYR A 141 -5.38 11.29 -0.58
C TYR A 141 -4.54 11.17 -1.83
N ARG A 142 -5.20 10.78 -2.91
CA ARG A 142 -4.67 10.83 -4.26
C ARG A 142 -5.65 11.60 -5.15
N SER A 143 -5.12 12.57 -5.89
CA SER A 143 -5.83 13.22 -6.98
C SER A 143 -5.14 12.94 -8.30
N TYR A 144 -5.94 12.84 -9.35
CA TYR A 144 -5.50 12.65 -10.72
C TYR A 144 -6.29 13.64 -11.58
N SER A 145 -5.60 14.55 -12.24
CA SER A 145 -6.18 15.55 -13.13
C SER A 145 -5.36 15.64 -14.42
N GLY A 146 -5.95 16.14 -15.49
CA GLY A 146 -5.25 16.31 -16.75
C GLY A 146 -6.13 16.22 -17.98
N ILE A 147 -5.57 16.66 -19.10
CA ILE A 147 -6.19 16.67 -20.44
C ILE A 147 -6.40 15.25 -20.98
N ALA A 148 -5.64 14.28 -20.48
CA ALA A 148 -5.84 12.86 -20.78
C ALA A 148 -6.92 12.18 -19.93
N ALA A 149 -7.39 12.81 -18.84
CA ALA A 149 -8.55 12.32 -18.12
C ALA A 149 -9.78 12.57 -19.01
N GLU A 150 -10.56 11.52 -19.28
CA GLU A 150 -11.30 11.34 -20.53
C GLU A 150 -12.49 12.30 -20.77
N ASP A 151 -12.71 13.32 -19.94
CA ASP A 151 -13.94 14.13 -19.98
C ASP A 151 -13.72 15.65 -19.98
N LYS A 152 -13.17 16.16 -21.09
CA LYS A 152 -13.00 17.61 -21.34
C LYS A 152 -14.31 18.37 -21.57
N VAL A 153 -15.41 17.66 -21.80
CA VAL A 153 -16.70 18.29 -22.10
C VAL A 153 -17.37 18.73 -20.80
N LEU A 154 -17.18 17.98 -19.72
CA LEU A 154 -17.71 18.33 -18.40
C LEU A 154 -16.85 19.34 -17.61
N ASP A 155 -15.54 19.43 -17.88
CA ASP A 155 -14.66 20.31 -17.10
C ASP A 155 -14.81 21.81 -17.36
N LYS A 156 -15.45 22.22 -18.48
CA LYS A 156 -15.62 23.65 -18.81
C LYS A 156 -16.59 24.38 -17.89
N ASN A 157 -17.49 23.66 -17.22
CA ASN A 157 -18.51 24.22 -16.34
C ASN A 157 -18.32 23.87 -14.87
N LYS A 158 -17.25 23.15 -14.52
CA LYS A 158 -16.97 22.81 -13.11
C LYS A 158 -16.43 24.01 -12.37
N GLU A 159 -16.97 24.26 -11.19
CA GLU A 159 -16.44 25.28 -10.26
C GLU A 159 -15.07 24.83 -9.73
N ASP A 160 -14.23 25.76 -9.26
CA ASP A 160 -12.83 25.45 -8.90
C ASP A 160 -12.70 24.38 -7.79
N TRP A 161 -13.72 24.20 -6.96
CA TRP A 161 -13.78 23.15 -5.93
C TRP A 161 -14.15 21.77 -6.48
N GLU A 162 -14.69 21.67 -7.70
CA GLU A 162 -15.00 20.39 -8.37
C GLU A 162 -13.84 19.85 -9.23
N LYS A 163 -12.81 20.68 -9.49
CA LYS A 163 -11.71 20.36 -10.41
C LYS A 163 -10.65 19.44 -9.81
N GLU A 164 -10.42 19.51 -8.50
CA GLU A 164 -9.46 18.63 -7.81
C GLU A 164 -10.20 17.59 -6.95
N ARG A 165 -10.64 16.51 -7.59
CA ARG A 165 -11.25 15.38 -6.85
C ARG A 165 -10.14 14.61 -6.14
N PHE A 166 -10.03 14.81 -4.83
CA PHE A 166 -9.18 14.01 -3.96
C PHE A 166 -9.92 12.75 -3.53
N VAL A 167 -9.35 11.58 -3.84
CA VAL A 167 -9.89 10.29 -3.42
C VAL A 167 -9.12 9.84 -2.18
N PRO A 168 -9.77 9.62 -1.03
CA PRO A 168 -9.12 9.04 0.14
C PRO A 168 -8.73 7.59 -0.18
N LEU A 169 -7.49 7.23 0.10
CA LEU A 169 -6.95 5.88 -0.15
C LEU A 169 -6.81 5.08 1.13
N CYS A 170 -6.30 5.70 2.19
CA CYS A 170 -6.18 5.07 3.50
C CYS A 170 -6.26 6.11 4.61
N GLY A 171 -6.95 5.76 5.70
CA GLY A 171 -6.93 6.51 6.96
C GLY A 171 -5.97 5.87 7.98
N GLY A 172 -5.76 6.55 9.10
CA GLY A 172 -4.94 6.04 10.21
C GLY A 172 -3.43 6.10 9.96
N VAL A 173 -2.98 6.89 8.98
CA VAL A 173 -1.55 7.13 8.76
C VAL A 173 -1.04 8.02 9.88
N THR A 174 0.01 7.62 10.58
CA THR A 174 0.60 8.39 11.69
C THR A 174 1.90 9.06 11.30
N PHE A 175 2.52 8.61 10.21
CA PHE A 175 3.72 9.22 9.66
C PHE A 175 3.70 9.13 8.13
N PHE A 176 3.92 10.25 7.44
CA PHE A 176 4.13 10.26 6.00
C PHE A 176 5.14 11.31 5.58
N ARG A 177 6.24 10.88 4.96
CA ARG A 177 7.33 11.77 4.53
C ARG A 177 7.83 11.35 3.16
N ILE A 178 8.17 12.35 2.35
CA ILE A 178 8.69 12.13 0.99
C ILE A 178 9.97 12.94 0.83
N ASN A 179 11.05 12.29 0.43
CA ASN A 179 12.35 12.92 0.23
C ASN A 179 12.80 12.76 -1.22
N ALA A 180 13.34 13.81 -1.83
CA ALA A 180 14.09 13.67 -3.08
C ALA A 180 15.53 13.24 -2.77
N ILE A 181 16.09 12.37 -3.60
CA ILE A 181 17.49 11.99 -3.53
C ILE A 181 18.31 12.90 -4.45
N LYS A 182 19.19 13.71 -3.84
CA LYS A 182 20.14 14.59 -4.53
C LYS A 182 21.57 14.11 -4.27
N GLY A 183 22.10 13.29 -5.17
CA GLY A 183 23.34 12.56 -4.93
C GLY A 183 23.08 11.44 -3.91
N GLU A 184 23.74 11.49 -2.76
CA GLU A 184 23.55 10.52 -1.67
C GLU A 184 22.68 11.04 -0.53
N LYS A 185 22.26 12.31 -0.59
CA LYS A 185 21.54 12.95 0.52
C LYS A 185 20.04 13.07 0.23
N PRO A 186 19.17 12.64 1.16
CA PRO A 186 17.75 12.93 1.08
C PRO A 186 17.49 14.42 1.34
N VAL A 187 16.55 15.00 0.60
CA VAL A 187 16.14 16.41 0.71
C VAL A 187 14.62 16.48 0.85
N ASP A 188 14.16 17.16 1.90
CA ASP A 188 12.74 17.28 2.26
C ASP A 188 11.88 18.12 1.32
N LYS A 189 12.52 18.98 0.52
CA LYS A 189 11.87 19.88 -0.42
C LYS A 189 12.52 19.75 -1.76
N TRP A 190 11.71 19.60 -2.79
CA TRP A 190 12.18 19.53 -4.16
C TRP A 190 11.24 20.30 -5.06
N SER A 191 11.81 21.09 -5.97
CA SER A 191 11.08 21.74 -7.04
C SER A 191 12.02 21.90 -8.21
N GLY A 192 11.68 21.31 -9.34
CA GLY A 192 12.46 21.40 -10.57
C GLY A 192 12.54 20.08 -11.33
N PRO A 193 13.67 19.81 -12.02
CA PRO A 193 13.82 18.63 -12.86
C PRO A 193 13.75 17.34 -12.02
N LEU A 194 13.55 16.22 -12.70
CA LEU A 194 13.44 14.91 -12.07
C LEU A 194 14.62 14.63 -11.11
N PRO A 195 14.38 14.33 -9.82
CA PRO A 195 15.43 13.90 -8.90
C PRO A 195 15.98 12.54 -9.33
N SER A 196 17.11 12.12 -8.77
CA SER A 196 17.69 10.80 -9.08
C SER A 196 16.78 9.65 -8.58
N GLY A 197 16.21 9.85 -7.40
CA GLY A 197 15.22 8.98 -6.80
C GLY A 197 14.34 9.72 -5.82
N ILE A 198 13.30 9.06 -5.37
CA ILE A 198 12.38 9.53 -4.34
C ILE A 198 12.30 8.47 -3.27
N GLU A 199 12.55 8.84 -2.03
CA GLU A 199 12.35 8.00 -0.86
C GLU A 199 11.01 8.38 -0.23
N VAL A 200 10.14 7.39 -0.06
CA VAL A 200 8.84 7.56 0.59
C VAL A 200 8.83 6.72 1.85
N ALA A 201 8.49 7.34 2.98
CA ALA A 201 8.37 6.70 4.27
C ALA A 201 6.93 6.87 4.78
N ILE A 202 6.32 5.76 5.18
CA ILE A 202 4.95 5.72 5.71
C ILE A 202 4.88 4.84 6.95
N SER A 203 4.06 5.21 7.93
CA SER A 203 3.74 4.36 9.07
C SER A 203 2.30 4.56 9.55
N PHE A 204 1.81 3.52 10.22
CA PHE A 204 0.49 3.43 10.86
C PHE A 204 0.62 3.07 12.35
N ALA A 205 1.85 3.04 12.87
CA ALA A 205 2.10 2.65 14.25
C ALA A 205 1.84 3.81 15.22
N GLU A 206 1.84 3.49 16.51
CA GLU A 206 1.46 4.46 17.55
C GLU A 206 2.48 5.61 17.61
N PRO A 207 2.06 6.88 17.43
CA PRO A 207 2.97 8.00 17.45
C PRO A 207 3.37 8.34 18.89
N TYR A 208 4.62 8.72 19.10
CA TYR A 208 5.12 9.30 20.34
C TYR A 208 5.41 10.79 20.15
N LYS A 209 5.28 11.55 21.24
CA LYS A 209 5.58 12.98 21.23
C LYS A 209 7.07 13.21 21.42
N ARG A 210 7.68 13.92 20.48
CA ARG A 210 9.07 14.37 20.55
C ARG A 210 9.23 15.55 21.51
N VAL A 211 10.49 15.87 21.83
CA VAL A 211 10.86 17.00 22.72
C VAL A 211 10.38 18.35 22.16
N ASP A 212 10.31 18.48 20.84
CA ASP A 212 9.79 19.66 20.14
C ASP A 212 8.26 19.75 20.11
N GLY A 213 7.58 18.75 20.67
CA GLY A 213 6.13 18.66 20.71
C GLY A 213 5.48 18.07 19.45
N THR A 214 6.25 17.76 18.42
CA THR A 214 5.77 17.05 17.22
C THR A 214 5.52 15.58 17.53
N LEU A 215 4.66 14.94 16.73
CA LEU A 215 4.43 13.51 16.79
C LEU A 215 5.33 12.80 15.78
N ASP A 216 5.92 11.68 16.18
CA ASP A 216 6.73 10.84 15.31
C ASP A 216 6.56 9.36 15.68
N VAL A 217 7.08 8.48 14.83
CA VAL A 217 7.00 7.03 14.99
C VAL A 217 8.43 6.47 15.09
N PRO A 218 8.67 5.36 15.82
CA PRO A 218 9.99 4.71 15.86
C PRO A 218 10.47 4.35 14.45
N ASP A 219 11.78 4.44 14.21
CA ASP A 219 12.34 4.22 12.87
C ASP A 219 12.15 2.78 12.39
N GLU A 220 12.06 1.82 13.31
CA GLU A 220 11.80 0.40 13.03
C GLU A 220 10.38 0.15 12.49
N GLU A 221 9.44 1.05 12.81
CA GLU A 221 8.05 0.96 12.40
C GLU A 221 7.76 1.80 11.14
N LYS A 222 8.77 2.49 10.60
CA LYS A 222 8.68 3.22 9.33
C LYS A 222 8.94 2.27 8.17
N ILE A 223 7.97 2.17 7.26
CA ILE A 223 8.13 1.43 6.01
C ILE A 223 8.66 2.40 4.97
N ILE A 224 9.92 2.21 4.58
CA ILE A 224 10.64 3.08 3.66
C ILE A 224 10.84 2.38 2.32
N ARG A 225 10.57 3.09 1.23
CA ARG A 225 10.87 2.62 -0.13
C ARG A 225 11.50 3.73 -0.95
N THR A 226 12.65 3.43 -1.55
CA THR A 226 13.33 4.29 -2.51
C THR A 226 12.95 3.88 -3.94
N MET A 227 12.52 4.85 -4.72
CA MET A 227 12.02 4.69 -6.09
C MET A 227 12.96 5.46 -7.03
N ALA A 228 13.54 4.76 -8.00
CA ALA A 228 14.36 5.39 -9.03
C ALA A 228 13.47 6.16 -10.01
N VAL A 229 13.79 7.44 -10.24
CA VAL A 229 13.03 8.34 -11.12
C VAL A 229 13.74 8.44 -12.47
N ASP A 230 15.07 8.59 -12.49
CA ASP A 230 15.83 8.66 -13.74
C ASP A 230 16.45 7.30 -14.08
N ARG A 231 15.69 6.44 -14.78
CA ARG A 231 16.20 5.15 -15.30
C ARG A 231 17.06 5.30 -16.55
N THR A 232 17.12 6.49 -17.16
CA THR A 232 17.82 6.71 -18.43
C THR A 232 19.28 7.09 -18.26
N ARG A 233 19.69 7.53 -17.07
CA ARG A 233 21.11 7.69 -16.78
C ARG A 233 21.79 6.32 -16.75
N LYS A 234 22.81 6.17 -17.60
CA LYS A 234 23.77 5.06 -17.51
C LYS A 234 24.38 5.08 -16.10
N ILE A 235 23.96 4.16 -15.24
CA ILE A 235 24.65 3.89 -13.99
C ILE A 235 26.04 3.40 -14.38
N LYS A 236 27.08 4.20 -14.10
CA LYS A 236 28.46 3.76 -14.25
C LYS A 236 28.74 2.84 -13.08
N PHE A 237 28.70 1.53 -13.32
CA PHE A 237 29.21 0.56 -12.35
C PHE A 237 30.74 0.67 -12.35
N GLU A 238 31.29 1.30 -11.32
CA GLU A 238 32.70 1.12 -11.00
C GLU A 238 32.83 -0.25 -10.34
N ILE A 239 33.06 -1.27 -11.17
CA ILE A 239 33.48 -2.58 -10.67
C ILE A 239 34.89 -2.35 -10.11
N ALA A 240 35.01 -2.37 -8.78
CA ALA A 240 36.30 -2.32 -8.11
C ALA A 240 37.11 -3.57 -8.53
N ALA A 241 37.92 -3.42 -9.56
CA ALA A 241 38.92 -4.40 -9.94
C ALA A 241 40.06 -4.33 -8.92
N GLY A 242 39.96 -5.11 -7.85
CA GLY A 242 41.06 -5.17 -6.88
C GLY A 242 40.70 -5.84 -5.57
N MET A 243 40.54 -7.17 -5.58
CA MET A 243 40.83 -8.04 -4.43
C MET A 243 40.77 -9.53 -4.79
N TYR A 244 41.29 -9.93 -5.95
CA TYR A 244 41.63 -11.34 -6.23
C TYR A 244 42.87 -11.38 -7.14
N ALA A 245 44.02 -10.96 -6.58
CA ALA A 245 45.32 -11.20 -7.17
C ALA A 245 46.30 -11.49 -6.02
N GLY A 246 46.61 -12.77 -5.84
CA GLY A 246 47.28 -13.36 -4.67
C GLY A 246 46.31 -14.37 -4.07
N ASP A 247 46.30 -15.64 -4.48
CA ASP A 247 47.45 -16.54 -4.52
C ASP A 247 47.56 -17.31 -5.84
N GLN A 248 48.73 -17.22 -6.49
CA GLN A 248 49.19 -18.23 -7.46
C GLN A 248 50.05 -19.23 -6.69
N GLU A 249 49.55 -20.46 -6.52
CA GLU A 249 50.41 -21.63 -6.37
C GLU A 249 50.79 -22.14 -7.75
N GLU A 250 52.07 -22.45 -7.91
CA GLU A 250 52.70 -22.99 -9.10
C GLU A 250 51.97 -24.24 -9.62
N THR A 251 51.76 -24.31 -10.93
CA THR A 251 51.93 -25.59 -11.63
C THR A 251 52.49 -25.36 -13.02
N ILE A 252 53.57 -26.11 -13.26
CA ILE A 252 54.48 -26.07 -14.38
C ILE A 252 53.81 -26.64 -15.65
N GLY A 253 53.99 -25.92 -16.76
CA GLY A 253 54.38 -26.50 -18.05
C GLY A 253 53.29 -27.07 -18.96
N ALA A 254 52.98 -26.33 -20.03
CA ALA A 254 53.13 -26.84 -21.39
C ALA A 254 53.06 -25.68 -22.39
N ASP A 255 54.19 -25.51 -23.06
CA ASP A 255 54.45 -24.71 -24.24
C ASP A 255 53.45 -24.98 -25.38
N VAL A 256 52.75 -23.94 -25.84
CA VAL A 256 52.36 -23.79 -27.25
C VAL A 256 52.40 -22.30 -27.59
N THR A 257 53.49 -21.94 -28.28
CA THR A 257 53.63 -20.70 -29.04
C THR A 257 52.79 -20.81 -30.31
N GLU A 258 51.93 -19.81 -30.60
CA GLU A 258 51.74 -19.34 -31.99
C GLU A 258 51.00 -18.00 -32.03
N ASP A 259 51.78 -16.99 -32.43
CA ASP A 259 51.49 -15.72 -33.06
C ASP A 259 50.04 -15.43 -33.52
N LYS A 260 49.54 -14.24 -33.18
CA LYS A 260 49.10 -13.29 -34.23
C LYS A 260 48.97 -11.84 -33.74
N GLU A 261 49.65 -11.01 -34.52
CA GLU A 261 49.73 -9.55 -34.47
C GLU A 261 48.38 -8.82 -34.42
N LEU A 262 48.35 -7.76 -33.63
CA LEU A 262 47.49 -6.60 -33.85
C LEU A 262 47.95 -5.82 -35.10
N PRO A 263 47.03 -5.12 -35.77
CA PRO A 263 47.37 -3.78 -36.20
C PRO A 263 46.43 -2.75 -35.61
N SER A 264 47.04 -1.89 -34.80
CA SER A 264 46.65 -0.50 -34.65
C SER A 264 46.59 0.17 -36.04
N LYS A 265 45.57 1.00 -36.29
CA LYS A 265 45.74 2.30 -36.97
C LYS A 265 44.43 3.08 -37.00
N SER A 266 44.43 4.20 -36.29
CA SER A 266 43.62 5.38 -36.60
C SER A 266 44.13 6.07 -37.88
N PRO A 267 43.27 6.79 -38.61
CA PRO A 267 43.67 8.11 -39.11
C PRO A 267 42.60 9.16 -38.76
N LYS A 268 42.95 10.22 -38.04
CA LYS A 268 43.59 11.47 -38.51
C LYS A 268 42.65 12.35 -39.35
N LYS A 269 41.98 13.24 -38.61
CA LYS A 269 41.67 14.65 -38.90
C LYS A 269 42.17 15.18 -40.26
N THR A 270 41.23 15.62 -41.10
CA THR A 270 41.47 16.64 -42.12
C THR A 270 40.54 17.82 -41.88
N GLU A 271 41.19 18.90 -41.48
CA GLU A 271 40.76 20.28 -41.43
C GLU A 271 41.20 20.91 -42.76
N LYS A 272 40.31 21.62 -43.49
CA LYS A 272 40.57 22.92 -44.13
C LYS A 272 39.51 23.36 -45.18
N VAL A 273 39.02 24.59 -44.96
CA VAL A 273 38.97 25.76 -45.90
C VAL A 273 37.94 25.67 -47.02
N GLU A 274 36.79 26.37 -46.94
CA GLU A 274 36.56 27.82 -47.13
C GLU A 274 36.58 28.25 -48.61
N ARG A 275 35.39 28.52 -49.15
CA ARG A 275 35.00 29.75 -49.88
C ARG A 275 33.50 29.79 -50.04
#